data_AF-A0A6I5P098-F1
#
_entry.id   AF-A0A6I5P098-F1
#
_cell.length_a   1.000
_cell.length_b   1.000
_cell.length_c   1.000
_cell.angle_alpha   90.00
_cell.angle_beta   90.00
_cell.angle_gamma   90.00
#
_symmetry.space_group_name_H-M   'P 1'
#
loop_
_entity.id
_entity.type
_entity.pdbx_description
1 polymer ?
#
loop_
_entity_poly.entity_id
_entity_poly.type
_entity_poly.pdbx_seq_one_letter_code
_entity_poly.pdbx_strand_id
1 'polypeptide(L)'
;MTEPTRFVLDGKEPVPCENMADWQAFMDDIDERTVAQDVVGKFHITTTFEGINLSNSPEPRFFLTVVAESEDPPFLSETWEQAESKHRAVMRCAEGLSDLTPEKIANGHRFIDYGVEAKRLWFVMESEETAIATLPEPVTNWHREGSTIVFTPPVTRL
;
A
#
# COMPACT_ATOMS: atom_id res chain seq x y z
N MET A 1 -6.97 -34.50 -8.95
CA MET A 1 -5.64 -33.88 -8.81
C MET A 1 -5.79 -32.79 -7.77
N THR A 2 -5.09 -32.90 -6.66
CA THR A 2 -5.00 -31.83 -5.65
C THR A 2 -4.17 -30.72 -6.28
N GLU A 3 -4.65 -29.48 -6.24
CA GLU A 3 -3.89 -28.35 -6.75
C GLU A 3 -2.57 -28.20 -5.99
N PRO A 4 -1.48 -27.79 -6.68
CA PRO A 4 -0.19 -27.60 -6.05
C PRO A 4 -0.31 -26.58 -4.92
N THR A 5 0.13 -26.97 -3.72
CA THR A 5 0.10 -26.13 -2.52
C THR A 5 1.32 -25.23 -2.37
N ARG A 6 2.32 -25.38 -3.24
CA ARG A 6 3.65 -24.78 -3.15
C ARG A 6 4.09 -24.22 -4.49
N PHE A 7 4.69 -23.04 -4.45
CA PHE A 7 5.12 -22.27 -5.60
C PHE A 7 6.51 -21.70 -5.36
N VAL A 8 7.26 -21.53 -6.44
CA VAL A 8 8.52 -20.77 -6.49
C VAL A 8 8.38 -19.68 -7.55
N LEU A 9 9.39 -18.83 -7.74
CA LEU A 9 9.40 -17.85 -8.81
C LEU A 9 10.27 -18.33 -9.98
N ASP A 10 9.73 -18.25 -11.19
CA ASP A 10 10.52 -18.23 -12.42
C ASP A 10 10.62 -16.76 -12.88
N GLY A 11 11.71 -16.11 -12.48
CA GLY A 11 11.84 -14.66 -12.57
C GLY A 11 10.81 -13.95 -11.68
N LYS A 12 9.73 -13.43 -12.28
CA LYS A 12 8.67 -12.71 -11.56
C LYS A 12 7.34 -13.47 -11.53
N GLU A 13 7.28 -14.66 -12.12
CA GLU A 13 6.06 -15.44 -12.26
C GLU A 13 6.00 -16.58 -11.22
N PRO A 14 4.95 -16.65 -10.39
CA PRO A 14 4.72 -17.81 -9.51
C PRO A 14 4.45 -19.08 -10.32
N VAL A 15 5.30 -20.08 -10.15
CA VAL A 15 5.16 -21.39 -10.81
C VAL A 15 5.03 -22.52 -9.78
N PRO A 16 4.17 -23.52 -10.02
CA PRO A 16 4.05 -24.68 -9.13
C PRO A 16 5.38 -25.40 -8.89
N CYS A 17 5.62 -25.82 -7.65
CA CYS A 17 6.80 -26.61 -7.28
C CYS A 17 6.38 -27.90 -6.56
N GLU A 18 6.67 -29.05 -7.18
CA GLU A 18 6.33 -30.36 -6.61
C GLU A 18 7.41 -30.87 -5.64
N ASN A 19 8.67 -30.57 -5.93
CA ASN A 19 9.82 -31.01 -5.12
C ASN A 19 9.93 -30.18 -3.83
N MET A 20 9.83 -30.85 -2.68
CA MET A 20 9.94 -30.19 -1.38
C MET A 20 11.32 -29.59 -1.11
N ALA A 21 12.39 -30.27 -1.54
CA ALA A 21 13.75 -29.79 -1.30
C ALA A 21 14.04 -28.51 -2.07
N ASP A 22 13.59 -28.43 -3.33
CA ASP A 22 13.78 -27.25 -4.17
C ASP A 22 12.92 -26.08 -3.64
N TRP A 23 11.67 -26.33 -3.26
CA TRP A 23 10.82 -25.33 -2.65
C TRP A 23 11.42 -24.79 -1.35
N GLN A 24 11.91 -25.67 -0.48
CA GLN A 24 12.52 -25.26 0.79
C GLN A 24 13.80 -24.45 0.57
N ALA A 25 14.67 -24.90 -0.34
CA ALA A 25 15.88 -24.16 -0.70
C ALA A 25 15.56 -22.76 -1.25
N PHE A 26 14.49 -22.64 -2.06
CA PHE A 26 14.01 -21.35 -2.56
C PHE A 26 13.46 -20.45 -1.43
N MET A 27 12.63 -21.00 -0.53
CA MET A 27 12.03 -20.22 0.56
C MET A 27 13.04 -19.78 1.64
N ASP A 28 14.14 -20.52 1.79
CA ASP A 28 15.24 -20.17 2.69
C ASP A 28 16.11 -19.02 2.14
N ASP A 29 16.03 -18.73 0.83
CA ASP A 29 16.69 -17.60 0.19
C ASP A 29 15.82 -16.33 0.29
N ILE A 30 16.25 -15.38 1.12
CA ILE A 30 15.52 -14.13 1.35
C ILE A 30 15.55 -13.23 0.11
N ASP A 31 16.65 -13.23 -0.64
CA ASP A 31 16.84 -12.31 -1.75
C ASP A 31 15.94 -12.74 -2.93
N GLU A 32 15.85 -14.04 -3.20
CA GLU A 32 14.99 -14.61 -4.26
C GLU A 32 13.50 -14.38 -4.02
N ARG A 33 13.06 -14.32 -2.74
CA ARG A 33 11.64 -14.08 -2.39
C ARG A 33 11.29 -12.61 -2.16
N THR A 34 12.27 -11.71 -2.10
CA THR A 34 12.01 -10.28 -1.82
C THR A 34 11.68 -9.54 -3.11
N VAL A 35 10.49 -8.93 -3.15
CA VAL A 35 10.06 -8.07 -4.26
C VAL A 35 10.65 -6.67 -4.12
N ALA A 36 10.53 -6.10 -2.93
CA ALA A 36 11.03 -4.77 -2.59
C ALA A 36 11.10 -4.59 -1.06
N GLN A 37 12.05 -3.79 -0.61
CA GLN A 37 12.21 -3.42 0.78
C GLN A 37 12.74 -2.00 0.88
N ASP A 38 12.03 -1.14 1.61
CA ASP A 38 12.33 0.27 1.71
C ASP A 38 12.05 0.81 3.11
N VAL A 39 12.76 1.88 3.48
CA VAL A 39 12.58 2.59 4.74
C VAL A 39 12.25 4.05 4.45
N VAL A 40 11.09 4.50 4.91
CA VAL A 40 10.60 5.87 4.72
C VAL A 40 10.28 6.47 6.09
N GLY A 41 11.12 7.41 6.54
CA GLY A 41 11.02 7.98 7.88
C GLY A 41 11.11 6.89 8.95
N LYS A 42 10.00 6.66 9.67
CA LYS A 42 9.89 5.60 10.69
C LYS A 42 9.27 4.30 10.16
N PHE A 43 8.80 4.28 8.93
CA PHE A 43 8.09 3.14 8.36
C PHE A 43 9.07 2.25 7.61
N HIS A 44 9.09 0.96 7.96
CA HIS A 44 9.83 -0.06 7.22
C HIS A 44 8.81 -0.85 6.42
N ILE A 45 8.93 -0.84 5.09
CA ILE A 45 7.97 -1.45 4.18
C ILE A 45 8.66 -2.61 3.50
N THR A 46 8.02 -3.77 3.46
CA THR A 46 8.60 -4.97 2.86
C THR A 46 7.53 -5.69 2.06
N THR A 47 7.90 -6.09 0.83
CA THR A 47 7.06 -6.91 -0.03
C THR A 47 7.78 -8.20 -0.37
N THR A 48 7.15 -9.33 -0.04
CA THR A 48 7.72 -10.68 -0.20
C THR A 48 6.77 -11.59 -0.96
N PHE A 49 7.34 -12.61 -1.60
CA PHE A 49 6.64 -13.78 -2.08
C PHE A 49 6.63 -14.86 -1.00
N GLU A 50 5.47 -15.45 -0.72
CA GLU A 50 5.29 -16.40 0.40
C GLU A 50 5.32 -17.87 -0.03
N GLY A 51 5.42 -18.17 -1.33
CA GLY A 51 5.54 -19.55 -1.83
C GLY A 51 4.32 -20.43 -1.65
N ILE A 52 3.21 -19.89 -1.13
CA ILE A 52 1.92 -20.54 -0.91
C ILE A 52 0.77 -19.56 -1.21
N ASN A 53 -0.42 -20.08 -1.51
CA ASN A 53 -1.62 -19.23 -1.63
C ASN A 53 -2.08 -18.80 -0.24
N LEU A 54 -2.01 -17.49 0.03
CA LEU A 54 -2.41 -16.86 1.29
C LEU A 54 -3.92 -16.59 1.39
N SER A 55 -4.67 -16.84 0.31
CA SER A 55 -6.09 -16.58 0.24
C SER A 55 -6.90 -17.88 0.20
N ASN A 56 -8.10 -17.83 0.77
CA ASN A 56 -9.12 -18.88 0.58
C ASN A 56 -9.93 -18.68 -0.72
N SER A 57 -9.44 -17.84 -1.63
CA SER A 57 -10.09 -17.45 -2.88
C SER A 57 -9.64 -18.35 -4.04
N PRO A 58 -10.47 -18.54 -5.08
CA PRO A 58 -10.03 -19.15 -6.34
C PRO A 58 -8.90 -18.38 -7.04
N GLU A 59 -8.79 -17.08 -6.76
CA GLU A 59 -7.70 -16.22 -7.23
C GLU A 59 -6.57 -16.24 -6.20
N PRO A 60 -5.44 -16.93 -6.46
CA PRO A 60 -4.41 -17.09 -5.47
C PRO A 60 -3.69 -15.77 -5.17
N ARG A 61 -3.27 -15.60 -3.92
CA ARG A 61 -2.48 -14.45 -3.47
C ARG A 61 -1.16 -14.96 -2.93
N PHE A 62 -0.08 -14.65 -3.63
CA PHE A 62 1.25 -15.16 -3.30
C PHE A 62 2.17 -14.10 -2.69
N PHE A 63 1.82 -12.83 -2.85
CA PHE A 63 2.66 -11.72 -2.45
C PHE A 63 2.05 -10.99 -1.27
N LEU A 64 2.90 -10.63 -0.33
CA LEU A 64 2.57 -9.97 0.93
C LEU A 64 3.30 -8.63 0.98
N THR A 65 2.59 -7.53 1.25
CA THR A 65 3.22 -6.24 1.61
C THR A 65 2.87 -5.87 3.04
N VAL A 66 3.89 -5.67 3.86
CA VAL A 66 3.78 -5.30 5.28
C VAL A 66 4.46 -3.98 5.55
N VAL A 67 3.93 -3.25 6.52
CA VAL A 67 4.61 -2.15 7.19
C VAL A 67 5.00 -2.66 8.57
N ALA A 68 6.29 -2.65 8.91
CA ALA A 68 6.76 -3.13 10.19
C ALA A 68 6.07 -2.38 11.33
N GLU A 69 5.76 -3.11 12.40
CA GLU A 69 5.09 -2.59 13.60
C GLU A 69 3.67 -2.05 13.35
N SER A 70 3.09 -2.23 12.16
CA SER A 70 1.68 -1.94 11.91
C SER A 70 0.79 -3.04 12.47
N GLU A 71 -0.34 -2.64 13.07
CA GLU A 71 -1.42 -3.55 13.47
C GLU A 71 -2.38 -3.87 12.31
N ASP A 72 -2.25 -3.16 11.18
CA ASP A 72 -3.09 -3.36 10.02
C ASP A 72 -2.82 -4.72 9.34
N PRO A 73 -3.85 -5.35 8.77
CA PRO A 73 -3.67 -6.53 7.94
C PRO A 73 -2.73 -6.24 6.76
N PRO A 74 -1.91 -7.21 6.34
CA PRO A 74 -1.00 -7.04 5.22
C PRO A 74 -1.76 -6.92 3.90
N PHE A 75 -1.16 -6.23 2.92
CA PHE A 75 -1.73 -6.16 1.59
C PHE A 75 -1.33 -7.37 0.76
N LEU A 76 -2.32 -8.10 0.26
CA LEU A 76 -2.10 -9.31 -0.54
C LEU A 76 -2.17 -9.02 -2.04
N SER A 77 -1.24 -9.52 -2.83
CA SER A 77 -1.22 -9.38 -4.30
C SER A 77 -1.12 -10.74 -5.00
N GLU A 78 -1.66 -10.81 -6.21
CA GLU A 78 -1.64 -12.04 -7.03
C GLU A 78 -0.37 -12.12 -7.88
N THR A 79 0.02 -11.01 -8.50
CA THR A 79 1.21 -10.94 -9.37
C THR A 79 2.30 -10.06 -8.77
N TRP A 80 3.53 -10.24 -9.27
CA TRP A 80 4.68 -9.43 -8.88
C TRP A 80 4.47 -7.95 -9.18
N GLU A 81 3.92 -7.60 -10.35
CA GLU A 81 3.67 -6.20 -10.74
C GLU A 81 2.63 -5.54 -9.83
N GLN A 82 1.60 -6.29 -9.43
CA GLN A 82 0.63 -5.81 -8.44
C GLN A 82 1.32 -5.58 -7.09
N ALA A 83 2.21 -6.48 -6.67
CA ALA A 83 2.98 -6.37 -5.43
C ALA A 83 3.89 -5.13 -5.45
N GLU A 84 4.68 -4.92 -6.50
CA GLU A 84 5.49 -3.70 -6.69
C GLU A 84 4.64 -2.43 -6.70
N SER A 85 3.48 -2.46 -7.38
CA SER A 85 2.58 -1.31 -7.44
C SER A 85 2.03 -0.96 -6.06
N LYS A 86 1.63 -1.96 -5.27
CA LYS A 86 1.20 -1.76 -3.88
C LYS A 86 2.34 -1.27 -3.00
N HIS A 87 3.54 -1.84 -3.12
CA HIS A 87 4.72 -1.38 -2.40
C HIS A 87 4.95 0.12 -2.61
N ARG A 88 4.97 0.57 -3.87
CA ARG A 88 5.13 1.99 -4.22
C ARG A 88 3.99 2.86 -3.67
N ALA A 89 2.76 2.36 -3.64
CA ALA A 89 1.64 3.10 -3.05
C ALA A 89 1.81 3.28 -1.54
N VAL A 90 2.20 2.22 -0.83
CA VAL A 90 2.48 2.26 0.62
C VAL A 90 3.65 3.20 0.92
N MET A 91 4.72 3.17 0.11
CA MET A 91 5.82 4.12 0.24
C MET A 91 5.36 5.56 0.13
N ARG A 92 4.57 5.91 -0.89
CA ARG A 92 4.04 7.28 -1.05
C ARG A 92 3.19 7.73 0.13
N CYS A 93 2.39 6.82 0.69
CA CYS A 93 1.65 7.10 1.92
C CYS A 93 2.61 7.35 3.09
N ALA A 94 3.63 6.50 3.26
CA ALA A 94 4.63 6.64 4.30
C ALA A 94 5.45 7.93 4.17
N GLU A 95 5.76 8.38 2.94
CA GLU A 95 6.44 9.66 2.67
C GLU A 95 5.58 10.81 3.20
N GLY A 96 4.31 10.86 2.79
CA GLY A 96 3.37 11.89 3.22
C GLY A 96 3.18 11.91 4.74
N LEU A 97 3.13 10.74 5.39
CA LEU A 97 2.99 10.65 6.85
C LEU A 97 4.28 10.96 7.60
N SER A 98 5.45 10.65 7.03
CA SER A 98 6.76 10.95 7.64
C SER A 98 7.03 12.44 7.68
N ASP A 99 6.47 13.19 6.72
CA ASP A 99 6.55 14.64 6.68
C ASP A 99 5.62 15.34 7.67
N LEU A 100 4.66 14.63 8.30
CA LEU A 100 3.75 15.17 9.32
C LEU A 100 4.40 15.15 10.70
N THR A 101 5.23 16.16 10.98
CA THR A 101 5.74 16.44 12.33
C THR A 101 4.60 16.92 13.26
N PRO A 102 4.64 16.66 14.58
CA PRO A 102 3.72 17.25 15.54
C PRO A 102 3.62 18.78 15.42
N GLU A 103 4.71 19.48 15.09
CA GLU A 103 4.69 20.93 14.86
C GLU A 103 3.90 21.33 13.60
N LYS A 104 3.94 20.54 12.53
CA LYS A 104 3.13 20.75 11.31
C LYS A 104 1.66 20.41 11.53
N ILE A 105 1.35 19.39 12.34
CA ILE A 105 -0.02 19.09 12.79
C ILE A 105 -0.53 20.23 13.69
N ALA A 106 0.32 20.76 14.56
CA ALA A 106 0.01 21.89 15.45
C ALA A 106 -0.11 23.24 14.71
N ASN A 107 0.53 23.38 13.53
CA ASN A 107 0.50 24.59 12.70
C ASN A 107 -0.76 24.74 11.82
N GLY A 108 -1.88 24.07 12.12
CA GLY A 108 -3.18 24.67 11.83
C GLY A 108 -4.30 23.81 11.23
N HIS A 109 -4.12 22.51 11.02
CA HIS A 109 -5.18 21.69 10.43
C HIS A 109 -5.47 20.44 11.28
N ARG A 110 -6.49 20.56 12.15
CA ARG A 110 -7.03 19.44 12.92
C ARG A 110 -8.01 18.65 12.06
N PHE A 111 -7.59 17.47 11.63
CA PHE A 111 -8.47 16.47 11.04
C PHE A 111 -9.00 15.57 12.16
N ILE A 112 -10.30 15.26 12.13
CA ILE A 112 -10.92 14.29 13.04
C ILE A 112 -10.54 12.86 12.63
N ASP A 113 -10.46 12.61 11.32
CA ASP A 113 -10.25 11.28 10.74
C ASP A 113 -9.77 11.39 9.28
N TYR A 114 -9.33 10.29 8.67
CA TYR A 114 -8.99 10.21 7.24
C TYR A 114 -9.18 8.79 6.70
N GLY A 115 -9.31 8.66 5.37
CA GLY A 115 -9.39 7.34 4.73
C GLY A 115 -8.92 7.35 3.29
N VAL A 116 -8.58 6.15 2.80
CA VAL A 116 -8.08 5.92 1.45
C VAL A 116 -8.99 4.93 0.74
N GLU A 117 -9.54 5.32 -0.41
CA GLU A 117 -10.39 4.45 -1.24
C GLU A 117 -9.99 4.53 -2.71
N ALA A 118 -9.49 3.41 -3.26
CA ALA A 118 -9.03 3.23 -4.64
C ALA A 118 -8.01 4.27 -5.14
N LYS A 119 -8.47 5.47 -5.53
CA LYS A 119 -7.69 6.60 -6.04
C LYS A 119 -8.02 7.91 -5.32
N ARG A 120 -8.64 7.83 -4.14
CA ARG A 120 -9.11 8.96 -3.35
C ARG A 120 -8.50 8.89 -1.95
N LEU A 121 -8.02 10.03 -1.50
CA LEU A 121 -7.70 10.30 -0.10
C LEU A 121 -8.74 11.30 0.39
N TRP A 122 -9.43 10.99 1.48
CA TRP A 122 -10.38 11.90 2.12
C TRP A 122 -9.99 12.16 3.56
N PHE A 123 -10.36 13.34 4.04
CA PHE A 123 -10.13 13.77 5.40
C PHE A 123 -11.45 14.25 6.01
N VAL A 124 -11.67 13.96 7.29
CA VAL A 124 -12.78 14.48 8.09
C VAL A 124 -12.29 15.66 8.88
N MET A 125 -13.01 16.76 8.80
CA MET A 125 -12.64 18.02 9.45
C MET A 125 -13.62 18.37 10.56
N GLU A 126 -13.12 19.07 11.57
CA GLU A 126 -13.92 19.64 12.67
C GLU A 126 -15.02 20.58 12.14
N SER A 127 -14.75 21.26 11.03
CA SER A 127 -15.71 22.11 10.35
C SER A 127 -15.41 22.25 8.85
N GLU A 128 -16.42 22.71 8.11
CA GLU A 128 -16.28 23.07 6.70
C GLU A 128 -15.25 24.19 6.47
N GLU A 129 -15.22 25.19 7.37
CA GLU A 129 -14.28 26.31 7.30
C GLU A 129 -12.83 25.81 7.38
N THR A 130 -12.57 24.88 8.32
CA THR A 130 -11.28 24.19 8.42
C THR A 130 -10.97 23.44 7.13
N ALA A 131 -11.93 22.69 6.58
CA ALA A 131 -11.72 21.93 5.34
C ALA A 131 -11.33 22.83 4.16
N ILE A 132 -12.01 23.96 3.98
CA ILE A 132 -11.72 24.93 2.91
C ILE A 132 -10.33 25.57 3.12
N ALA A 133 -9.99 25.96 4.35
CA ALA A 133 -8.70 26.56 4.68
C ALA A 133 -7.49 25.62 4.44
N THR A 134 -7.74 24.31 4.34
CA THR A 134 -6.71 23.29 4.15
C THR A 134 -6.54 22.89 2.69
N LEU A 135 -7.35 23.43 1.78
CA LEU A 135 -7.23 23.15 0.36
C LEU A 135 -5.94 23.79 -0.19
N PRO A 136 -5.16 23.07 -1.01
CA PRO A 136 -3.95 23.62 -1.61
C PRO A 136 -4.29 24.77 -2.56
N GLU A 137 -3.54 25.87 -2.49
CA GLU A 137 -3.67 26.98 -3.43
C GLU A 137 -3.02 26.65 -4.79
N PRO A 138 -3.60 27.12 -5.92
CA PRO A 138 -4.86 27.86 -6.03
C PRO A 138 -6.09 26.94 -5.97
N VAL A 139 -7.09 27.38 -5.21
CA VAL A 139 -8.26 26.61 -4.74
C VAL A 139 -9.36 26.49 -5.82
N THR A 140 -9.01 26.17 -7.07
CA THR A 140 -9.98 26.22 -8.19
C THR A 140 -10.64 24.89 -8.51
N ASN A 141 -10.10 23.76 -8.05
CA ASN A 141 -10.55 22.43 -8.48
C ASN A 141 -11.17 21.63 -7.33
N TRP A 142 -12.07 22.25 -6.57
CA TRP A 142 -12.88 21.54 -5.60
C TRP A 142 -14.36 21.76 -5.84
N HIS A 143 -15.17 20.81 -5.38
CA HIS A 143 -16.62 20.90 -5.37
C HIS A 143 -17.19 20.20 -4.14
N ARG A 144 -18.48 20.43 -3.88
CA ARG A 144 -19.21 19.82 -2.77
C ARG A 144 -20.05 18.65 -3.26
N GLU A 145 -19.97 17.53 -2.55
CA GLU A 145 -20.84 16.36 -2.71
C GLU A 145 -21.51 16.05 -1.36
N GLY A 146 -22.71 16.60 -1.13
CA GLY A 146 -23.39 16.47 0.17
C GLY A 146 -22.59 17.12 1.30
N SER A 147 -22.19 16.33 2.30
CA SER A 147 -21.32 16.77 3.41
C SER A 147 -19.82 16.71 3.09
N THR A 148 -19.45 16.29 1.88
CA THR A 148 -18.06 16.07 1.48
C THR A 148 -17.55 17.21 0.62
N ILE A 149 -16.35 17.70 0.91
CA ILE A 149 -15.57 18.55 0.00
C ILE A 149 -14.62 17.66 -0.79
N VAL A 150 -14.76 17.67 -2.11
CA VAL A 150 -13.95 16.88 -3.03
C VAL A 150 -12.98 17.82 -3.73
N PHE A 151 -11.68 17.58 -3.56
CA PHE A 151 -10.64 18.26 -4.33
C PHE A 151 -10.11 17.32 -5.41
N THR A 152 -10.06 17.81 -6.64
CA THR A 152 -9.49 17.10 -7.78
C THR A 152 -8.19 17.79 -8.19
N PRO A 153 -7.02 17.19 -7.90
CA PRO A 153 -5.76 17.80 -8.32
C PRO A 153 -5.72 17.94 -9.85
N PRO A 154 -5.15 19.03 -10.39
CA PRO A 154 -4.98 19.18 -11.83
C PRO A 154 -4.17 17.99 -12.37
N VAL A 155 -4.63 17.42 -13.50
CA VAL A 155 -3.92 16.33 -14.17
C VAL A 155 -2.60 16.89 -14.69
N THR A 156 -1.53 16.66 -13.94
CA THR A 156 -0.18 16.99 -14.41
C THR A 156 0.19 15.91 -15.43
N ARG A 157 0.19 16.28 -16.71
CA ARG A 157 0.77 15.41 -17.74
C ARG A 157 2.26 15.37 -17.49
N LEU A 158 2.75 14.24 -16.97
CA LEU A 158 4.17 13.88 -16.96
C LEU A 158 4.62 13.56 -18.39
#